data_AF-A0A4R7MDR3-F1
#
_entry.id   AF-A0A4R7MDR3-F1
#
_cell.length_a   1.000
_cell.length_b   1.000
_cell.length_c   1.000
_cell.angle_alpha   90.00
_cell.angle_beta   90.00
_cell.angle_gamma   90.00
#
_symmetry.space_group_name_H-M   'P 1'
#
loop_
_entity.id
_entity.type
_entity.pdbx_description
1 polymer ?
#
loop_
_entity_poly.entity_id
_entity_poly.type
_entity_poly.pdbx_seq_one_letter_code
_entity_poly.pdbx_strand_id
1 'polypeptide(L)'
;MLTAALLAFTGCSAGQNQPNNEISTIKKDVVKLRGANGLFRMPEASDYESTLDVQAALEIKSTPKKDPVVPNDGSVHATYLASRLLDTSFPDITNERTKQELERVLQIPETDILTRLKALVALKRSGSEAWHNYTPVVGQAQANLPASVTAENLNEYVELIDVLMQADPRTTLSSLKSFDAQPGNDSALSKALIALSNSMYFKNSAEVRSMFPAVQAKLPEIIANQGTGGLNYFRALTAMTSASLSGLDSNDFDSATQKLQNLKGCKEFSSLYRLQTDEASPCSLSLSAALIAVPGAYDLGANK
;
A
#
# COMPACT_ATOMS: atom_id res chain seq x y z
N MET A 1 7.88 58.93 11.10
CA MET A 1 9.19 58.26 11.36
C MET A 1 9.04 57.43 12.63
N LEU A 2 9.47 56.17 12.55
CA LEU A 2 9.17 55.03 13.42
C LEU A 2 9.16 55.30 14.93
N THR A 3 8.07 54.88 15.59
CA THR A 3 8.01 54.59 17.02
C THR A 3 8.07 53.09 17.22
N ALA A 4 9.10 52.63 17.93
CA ALA A 4 9.22 51.27 18.42
C ALA A 4 8.16 51.01 19.50
N ALA A 5 7.37 49.94 19.36
CA ALA A 5 6.54 49.41 20.42
C ALA A 5 6.81 47.89 20.51
N LEU A 6 7.48 47.50 21.59
CA LEU A 6 7.48 46.14 22.08
C LEU A 6 6.02 45.70 22.32
N LEU A 7 5.62 44.59 21.70
CA LEU A 7 4.50 43.80 22.17
C LEU A 7 5.02 42.39 22.46
N ALA A 8 5.06 42.09 23.75
CA ALA A 8 5.18 40.76 24.28
C ALA A 8 3.97 39.94 23.83
N PHE A 9 4.20 38.89 23.07
CA PHE A 9 3.27 37.77 22.99
C PHE A 9 3.77 36.66 23.91
N THR A 10 3.13 36.60 25.07
CA THR A 10 2.98 35.39 25.88
C THR A 10 2.26 34.35 25.03
N GLY A 11 3.02 33.41 24.48
CA GLY A 11 2.50 32.20 23.83
C GLY A 11 2.66 31.02 24.78
N CYS A 12 1.54 30.42 25.16
CA CYS A 12 1.39 29.29 26.05
C CYS A 12 2.43 28.19 25.84
N SER A 13 3.01 27.75 26.96
CA SER A 13 3.59 26.42 27.14
C SER A 13 2.50 25.36 26.92
N ALA A 14 2.22 25.03 25.65
CA ALA A 14 1.64 23.75 25.31
C ALA A 14 2.74 22.71 25.53
N GLY A 15 2.46 21.73 26.39
CA GLY A 15 3.38 20.67 26.76
C GLY A 15 4.04 20.09 25.52
N GLN A 16 5.37 19.92 25.61
CA GLN A 16 6.11 19.04 24.72
C GLN A 16 5.62 17.60 24.94
N ASN A 17 4.45 17.27 24.39
CA ASN A 17 4.23 15.91 23.93
C ASN A 17 5.19 15.75 22.76
N GLN A 18 6.37 15.18 23.03
CA GLN A 18 7.18 14.59 21.97
C GLN A 18 6.22 13.77 21.11
N PRO A 19 6.15 14.00 19.79
CA PRO A 19 5.39 13.11 18.93
C PRO A 19 5.93 11.71 19.19
N ASN A 20 5.06 10.82 19.69
CA ASN A 20 5.37 9.39 19.78
C ASN A 20 5.84 9.00 18.38
N ASN A 21 7.13 8.74 18.21
CA ASN A 21 7.74 8.51 16.91
C ASN A 21 7.08 7.27 16.30
N GLU A 22 6.10 7.47 15.42
CA GLU A 22 5.24 6.41 14.90
C GLU A 22 6.08 5.34 14.19
N ILE A 23 7.17 5.75 13.55
CA ILE A 23 8.17 4.87 12.93
C ILE A 23 8.77 3.90 13.95
N SER A 24 9.04 4.36 15.18
CA SER A 24 9.56 3.48 16.24
C SER A 24 8.55 2.43 16.70
N THR A 25 7.25 2.76 16.70
CA THR A 25 6.18 1.82 17.03
C THR A 25 5.95 0.83 15.89
N ILE A 26 5.95 1.29 14.65
CA ILE A 26 5.88 0.45 13.44
C ILE A 26 7.07 -0.51 13.41
N LYS A 27 8.28 -0.04 13.73
CA LYS A 27 9.49 -0.88 13.85
C LYS A 27 9.28 -2.02 14.84
N LYS A 28 8.72 -1.74 16.02
CA LYS A 28 8.41 -2.77 17.03
C LYS A 28 7.38 -3.77 16.54
N ASP A 29 6.29 -3.29 15.94
CA ASP A 29 5.19 -4.14 15.46
C ASP A 29 5.64 -5.02 14.29
N VAL A 30 6.42 -4.48 13.35
CA VAL A 30 7.01 -5.24 12.25
C VAL A 30 7.99 -6.30 12.77
N VAL A 31 8.85 -5.98 13.75
CA VAL A 31 9.78 -6.96 14.34
C VAL A 31 9.03 -8.17 14.94
N LYS A 32 7.86 -7.97 15.56
CA LYS A 32 7.04 -9.07 16.09
C LYS A 32 6.50 -10.00 14.99
N LEU A 33 6.26 -9.49 13.77
CA LEU A 33 5.77 -10.26 12.62
C LEU A 33 6.87 -11.12 11.94
N ARG A 34 8.12 -10.96 12.37
CA ARG A 34 9.25 -11.67 11.78
C ARG A 34 9.30 -13.14 12.24
N GLY A 35 9.39 -14.06 11.30
CA GLY A 35 9.55 -15.49 11.60
C GLY A 35 11.00 -15.93 11.86
N ALA A 36 11.16 -17.14 12.39
CA ALA A 36 12.48 -17.78 12.62
C ALA A 36 13.31 -18.00 11.34
N ASN A 37 12.65 -18.00 10.17
CA ASN A 37 13.28 -18.26 8.87
C ASN A 37 13.79 -17.02 8.14
N GLY A 38 13.70 -15.82 8.72
CA GLY A 38 14.28 -14.60 8.16
C GLY A 38 13.29 -13.67 7.44
N LEU A 39 12.22 -14.20 6.82
CA LEU A 39 11.16 -13.36 6.22
C LEU A 39 10.05 -13.02 7.22
N PHE A 40 9.33 -11.93 6.96
CA PHE A 40 8.08 -11.60 7.65
C PHE A 40 7.00 -12.56 7.16
N ARG A 41 6.13 -13.02 8.05
CA ARG A 41 5.02 -13.92 7.68
C ARG A 41 3.70 -13.20 7.84
N MET A 42 2.82 -13.28 6.83
CA MET A 42 1.42 -12.93 7.02
C MET A 42 0.74 -14.05 7.79
N PRO A 43 0.13 -13.79 8.95
CA PRO A 43 -0.62 -14.81 9.69
C PRO A 43 -1.90 -15.28 8.97
N GLU A 44 -2.32 -14.60 7.89
CA GLU A 44 -3.62 -14.80 7.23
C GLU A 44 -3.57 -15.53 5.87
N ALA A 45 -2.42 -16.06 5.46
CA ALA A 45 -2.28 -16.69 4.14
C ALA A 45 -3.00 -18.05 3.96
N SER A 46 -3.63 -18.62 5.00
CA SER A 46 -4.49 -19.81 4.82
C SER A 46 -5.92 -19.48 4.40
N ASP A 47 -6.41 -18.24 4.61
CA ASP A 47 -7.83 -17.92 4.44
C ASP A 47 -8.11 -16.58 3.74
N TYR A 48 -7.10 -15.77 3.40
CA TYR A 48 -7.30 -14.44 2.82
C TYR A 48 -6.60 -14.16 1.48
N GLU A 49 -5.85 -15.11 0.91
CA GLU A 49 -5.20 -14.92 -0.40
C GLU A 49 -6.11 -15.18 -1.62
N SER A 50 -7.43 -15.29 -1.45
CA SER A 50 -8.36 -15.40 -2.60
C SER A 50 -9.71 -14.67 -2.47
N THR A 51 -9.82 -13.58 -1.70
CA THR A 51 -11.01 -12.70 -1.80
C THR A 51 -10.88 -11.68 -2.94
N LEU A 52 -10.34 -12.10 -4.08
CA LEU A 52 -10.66 -11.52 -5.39
C LEU A 52 -11.46 -12.47 -6.30
N ASP A 53 -11.84 -13.66 -5.82
CA ASP A 53 -12.83 -14.56 -6.45
C ASP A 53 -13.70 -15.23 -5.39
N VAL A 54 -14.61 -14.46 -4.76
CA VAL A 54 -15.67 -15.04 -3.92
C VAL A 54 -16.81 -15.50 -4.84
N GLN A 55 -16.61 -16.62 -5.57
CA GLN A 55 -17.72 -17.50 -5.99
C GLN A 55 -17.38 -18.91 -6.53
N ALA A 56 -16.16 -19.46 -6.42
CA ALA A 56 -15.86 -20.75 -7.07
C ALA A 56 -15.09 -21.82 -6.28
N ALA A 57 -14.86 -21.70 -4.96
CA ALA A 57 -14.07 -22.70 -4.23
C ALA A 57 -14.84 -23.39 -3.09
N LEU A 58 -15.76 -24.28 -3.45
CA LEU A 58 -16.15 -25.40 -2.59
C LEU A 58 -15.85 -26.71 -3.32
N GLU A 59 -15.23 -27.64 -2.58
CA GLU A 59 -14.73 -28.97 -2.98
C GLU A 59 -13.33 -28.92 -3.65
N ILE A 60 -12.25 -29.44 -3.04
CA ILE A 60 -11.97 -30.88 -2.91
C ILE A 60 -10.94 -31.15 -1.78
N LYS A 61 -11.09 -32.32 -1.17
CA LYS A 61 -10.38 -32.91 -0.01
C LYS A 61 -8.85 -33.04 -0.11
N SER A 62 -8.25 -32.88 1.08
CA SER A 62 -7.00 -33.39 1.63
C SER A 62 -6.28 -34.55 0.90
N THR A 63 -4.96 -34.42 0.74
CA THR A 63 -3.97 -35.43 1.15
C THR A 63 -2.59 -34.79 1.36
N PRO A 64 -1.78 -35.22 2.34
CA PRO A 64 -0.46 -34.66 2.59
C PRO A 64 0.59 -35.31 1.67
N LYS A 65 1.26 -34.50 0.85
CA LYS A 65 2.47 -34.90 0.11
C LYS A 65 3.65 -34.08 0.62
N LYS A 66 4.82 -34.72 0.73
CA LYS A 66 6.10 -34.06 1.05
C LYS A 66 6.32 -32.91 0.07
N ASP A 67 6.31 -31.69 0.57
CA ASP A 67 6.40 -30.50 -0.27
C ASP A 67 7.84 -30.25 -0.77
N PRO A 68 8.05 -30.03 -2.07
CA PRO A 68 9.22 -29.31 -2.54
C PRO A 68 9.23 -27.90 -1.92
N VAL A 69 10.41 -27.31 -1.73
CA VAL A 69 10.56 -25.95 -1.17
C VAL A 69 10.02 -24.94 -2.18
N VAL A 70 8.71 -24.71 -2.16
CA VAL A 70 8.05 -23.63 -2.89
C VAL A 70 8.42 -22.31 -2.21
N PRO A 71 8.80 -21.26 -2.95
CA PRO A 71 8.88 -19.91 -2.41
C PRO A 71 7.61 -19.57 -1.62
N ASN A 72 7.74 -19.09 -0.39
CA ASN A 72 6.58 -18.66 0.39
C ASN A 72 6.23 -17.23 -0.06
N ASP A 73 5.47 -17.11 -1.14
CA ASP A 73 5.11 -15.84 -1.79
C ASP A 73 4.49 -14.85 -0.80
N GLY A 74 3.62 -15.33 0.10
CA GLY A 74 3.05 -14.52 1.19
C GLY A 74 4.11 -13.94 2.14
N SER A 75 5.22 -14.64 2.38
CA SER A 75 6.32 -14.11 3.20
C SER A 75 7.17 -13.07 2.47
N VAL A 76 7.37 -13.23 1.16
CA VAL A 76 8.03 -12.22 0.32
C VAL A 76 7.16 -10.97 0.25
N HIS A 77 5.84 -11.14 0.06
CA HIS A 77 4.89 -10.04 0.05
C HIS A 77 4.88 -9.27 1.37
N ALA A 78 4.77 -9.95 2.52
CA ALA A 78 4.89 -9.30 3.83
C ALA A 78 6.20 -8.53 3.99
N THR A 79 7.31 -9.12 3.55
CA THR A 79 8.63 -8.49 3.65
C THR A 79 8.72 -7.23 2.79
N TYR A 80 8.15 -7.27 1.59
CA TYR A 80 8.00 -6.11 0.72
C TYR A 80 7.12 -5.02 1.36
N LEU A 81 5.95 -5.36 1.93
CA LEU A 81 5.07 -4.39 2.59
C LEU A 81 5.76 -3.76 3.82
N ALA A 82 6.44 -4.56 4.64
CA ALA A 82 7.25 -4.08 5.76
C ALA A 82 8.34 -3.10 5.31
N SER A 83 8.99 -3.36 4.17
CA SER A 83 10.00 -2.47 3.60
C SER A 83 9.44 -1.12 3.13
N ARG A 84 8.16 -1.08 2.75
CA ARG A 84 7.46 0.17 2.41
C ARG A 84 7.09 0.95 3.66
N LEU A 85 6.55 0.25 4.67
CA LEU A 85 6.10 0.85 5.92
C LEU A 85 7.23 1.50 6.71
N LEU A 86 8.41 0.88 6.71
CA LEU A 86 9.57 1.35 7.46
C LEU A 86 10.47 2.29 6.67
N ASP A 87 10.27 2.34 5.36
CA ASP A 87 11.04 3.12 4.42
C ASP A 87 12.56 3.06 4.69
N THR A 88 13.18 4.14 5.16
CA THR A 88 14.62 4.23 5.47
C THR A 88 15.07 3.42 6.69
N SER A 89 14.16 3.02 7.57
CA SER A 89 14.44 2.23 8.79
C SER A 89 14.42 0.72 8.55
N PHE A 90 14.07 0.26 7.35
CA PHE A 90 14.02 -1.17 7.03
C PHE A 90 15.36 -1.91 7.15
N PRO A 91 16.53 -1.33 6.78
CA PRO A 91 17.83 -1.95 7.00
C PRO A 91 18.10 -2.33 8.45
N ASP A 92 17.66 -1.52 9.42
CA ASP A 92 17.94 -1.73 10.84
C ASP A 92 17.29 -2.99 11.42
N ILE A 93 16.18 -3.44 10.82
CA ILE A 93 15.46 -4.63 11.29
C ILE A 93 15.72 -5.85 10.41
N THR A 94 16.23 -5.63 9.20
CA THR A 94 16.54 -6.71 8.26
C THR A 94 17.83 -7.40 8.69
N ASN A 95 17.83 -8.73 8.67
CA ASN A 95 18.99 -9.52 9.07
C ASN A 95 19.55 -10.25 7.84
N GLU A 96 20.74 -10.81 8.00
CA GLU A 96 21.43 -11.50 6.92
C GLU A 96 20.61 -12.66 6.35
N ARG A 97 19.88 -13.39 7.21
CA ARG A 97 18.99 -14.46 6.77
C ARG A 97 17.86 -13.97 5.86
N THR A 98 17.26 -12.81 6.16
CA THR A 98 16.27 -12.17 5.28
C THR A 98 16.88 -11.89 3.90
N LYS A 99 18.08 -11.31 3.86
CA LYS A 99 18.78 -10.98 2.61
C LYS A 99 19.06 -12.22 1.77
N GLN A 100 19.60 -13.27 2.40
CA GLN A 100 19.85 -14.56 1.76
C GLN A 100 18.58 -15.20 1.19
N GLU A 101 17.46 -15.16 1.90
CA GLU A 101 16.20 -15.70 1.39
C GLU A 101 15.65 -14.89 0.21
N LEU A 102 15.75 -13.56 0.25
CA LEU A 102 15.36 -12.70 -0.87
C LEU A 102 16.21 -12.98 -2.11
N GLU A 103 17.53 -13.14 -1.96
CA GLU A 103 18.43 -13.54 -3.04
C GLU A 103 18.09 -14.93 -3.60
N ARG A 104 17.80 -15.90 -2.73
CA ARG A 104 17.36 -17.23 -3.15
C ARG A 104 16.10 -17.17 -4.01
N VAL A 105 15.10 -16.39 -3.61
CA VAL A 105 13.85 -16.21 -4.39
C VAL A 105 14.14 -15.62 -5.78
N LEU A 106 15.06 -14.65 -5.87
CA LEU A 106 15.44 -14.02 -7.14
C LEU A 106 16.09 -14.99 -8.15
N GLN A 107 16.73 -16.05 -7.63
CA GLN A 107 17.43 -17.07 -8.41
C GLN A 107 16.54 -18.23 -8.89
N ILE A 108 15.33 -18.40 -8.34
CA ILE A 108 14.40 -19.48 -8.71
C ILE A 108 13.63 -19.06 -9.97
N PRO A 109 13.90 -19.63 -11.15
CA PRO A 109 13.30 -19.20 -12.41
C PRO A 109 11.78 -19.39 -12.47
N GLU A 110 11.25 -20.35 -11.73
CA GLU A 110 9.82 -20.69 -11.69
C GLU A 110 8.98 -19.70 -10.85
N THR A 111 9.63 -18.85 -10.04
CA THR A 111 8.93 -17.83 -9.26
C THR A 111 8.36 -16.78 -10.20
N ASP A 112 7.10 -16.39 -9.99
CA ASP A 112 6.46 -15.37 -10.81
C ASP A 112 7.23 -14.05 -10.76
N ILE A 113 7.10 -13.27 -11.84
CA ILE A 113 7.89 -12.06 -12.02
C ILE A 113 7.60 -11.00 -10.96
N LEU A 114 6.37 -10.92 -10.47
CA LEU A 114 5.95 -9.91 -9.51
C LEU A 114 6.52 -10.23 -8.13
N THR A 115 6.51 -11.49 -7.71
CA THR A 115 7.16 -11.94 -6.46
C THR A 115 8.66 -11.69 -6.50
N ARG A 116 9.32 -12.02 -7.63
CA ARG A 116 10.75 -11.71 -7.81
C ARG A 116 11.01 -10.21 -7.75
N LEU A 117 10.15 -9.39 -8.33
CA LEU A 117 10.29 -7.92 -8.28
C LEU A 117 10.06 -7.36 -6.86
N LYS A 118 9.06 -7.87 -6.12
CA LYS A 118 8.82 -7.56 -4.70
C LYS A 118 10.06 -7.91 -3.86
N ALA A 119 10.66 -9.09 -4.11
CA ALA A 119 11.89 -9.51 -3.45
C ALA A 119 13.07 -8.59 -3.77
N LEU A 120 13.22 -8.17 -5.03
CA LEU A 120 14.26 -7.23 -5.47
C LEU A 120 14.14 -5.88 -4.75
N VAL A 121 12.94 -5.32 -4.68
CA VAL A 121 12.69 -4.04 -3.99
C VAL A 121 12.99 -4.16 -2.50
N ALA A 122 12.55 -5.24 -1.85
CA ALA A 122 12.86 -5.48 -0.45
C ALA A 122 14.38 -5.65 -0.21
N LEU A 123 15.09 -6.36 -1.10
CA LEU A 123 16.54 -6.54 -1.01
C LEU A 123 17.27 -5.20 -1.14
N LYS A 124 16.90 -4.38 -2.13
CA LYS A 124 17.42 -3.02 -2.31
C LYS A 124 17.19 -2.16 -1.07
N ARG A 125 15.96 -2.14 -0.53
CA ARG A 125 15.59 -1.39 0.69
C ARG A 125 16.27 -1.92 1.96
N SER A 126 16.75 -3.17 1.96
CA SER A 126 17.52 -3.73 3.08
C SER A 126 18.98 -3.24 3.15
N GLY A 127 19.42 -2.47 2.15
CA GLY A 127 20.80 -2.02 2.00
C GLY A 127 21.76 -3.14 1.58
N SER A 128 21.28 -4.21 0.93
CA SER A 128 22.16 -5.24 0.35
C SER A 128 22.59 -4.82 -1.04
N GLU A 129 23.89 -4.60 -1.28
CA GLU A 129 24.47 -4.26 -2.59
C GLU A 129 24.25 -5.33 -3.67
N ALA A 130 23.95 -6.58 -3.26
CA ALA A 130 23.72 -7.69 -4.19
C ALA A 130 22.52 -7.47 -5.13
N TRP A 131 21.61 -6.55 -4.79
CA TRP A 131 20.44 -6.22 -5.62
C TRP A 131 20.82 -5.83 -7.07
N HIS A 132 21.98 -5.22 -7.27
CA HIS A 132 22.48 -4.83 -8.59
C HIS A 132 22.64 -6.02 -9.55
N ASN A 133 22.95 -7.21 -9.03
CA ASN A 133 23.12 -8.44 -9.82
C ASN A 133 21.81 -8.96 -10.41
N TYR A 134 20.67 -8.48 -9.90
CA TYR A 134 19.33 -8.94 -10.26
C TYR A 134 18.55 -7.89 -11.06
N THR A 135 19.23 -6.87 -11.57
CA THR A 135 18.65 -5.89 -12.52
C THR A 135 18.00 -6.49 -13.77
N PRO A 136 18.39 -7.69 -14.29
CA PRO A 136 17.63 -8.35 -15.36
C PRO A 136 16.15 -8.64 -15.01
N VAL A 137 15.79 -8.78 -13.73
CA VAL A 137 14.38 -8.95 -13.29
C VAL A 137 13.55 -7.72 -13.65
N VAL A 138 14.12 -6.52 -13.55
CA VAL A 138 13.46 -5.26 -13.94
C VAL A 138 13.16 -5.28 -15.45
N GLY A 139 14.13 -5.71 -16.27
CA GLY A 139 13.94 -5.82 -17.72
C GLY A 139 12.85 -6.81 -18.11
N GLN A 140 12.77 -7.96 -17.42
CA GLN A 140 11.71 -8.95 -17.60
C GLN A 140 10.34 -8.39 -17.23
N ALA A 141 10.23 -7.72 -16.07
CA ALA A 141 8.99 -7.08 -15.63
C ALA A 141 8.53 -5.99 -16.60
N GLN A 142 9.46 -5.18 -17.11
CA GLN A 142 9.15 -4.13 -18.07
C GLN A 142 8.67 -4.68 -19.42
N ALA A 143 9.21 -5.81 -19.87
CA ALA A 143 8.75 -6.50 -21.07
C ALA A 143 7.32 -7.06 -20.94
N ASN A 144 6.86 -7.32 -19.71
CA ASN A 144 5.50 -7.81 -19.43
C ASN A 144 4.46 -6.68 -19.30
N LEU A 145 4.88 -5.41 -19.31
CA LEU A 145 3.92 -4.30 -19.25
C LEU A 145 3.09 -4.25 -20.53
N PRO A 146 1.75 -4.14 -20.43
CA PRO A 146 0.90 -4.01 -21.59
C PRO A 146 1.13 -2.65 -22.27
N ALA A 147 1.06 -2.60 -23.59
CA ALA A 147 1.17 -1.34 -24.33
C ALA A 147 0.04 -0.34 -23.99
N SER A 148 -1.12 -0.85 -23.56
CA SER A 148 -2.26 -0.06 -23.09
C SER A 148 -3.01 -0.80 -21.97
N VAL A 149 -3.53 -0.05 -21.01
CA VAL A 149 -4.30 -0.58 -19.88
C VAL A 149 -5.79 -0.49 -20.18
N THR A 150 -6.53 -1.57 -19.94
CA THR A 150 -8.00 -1.65 -20.01
C THR A 150 -8.56 -1.88 -18.61
N ALA A 151 -9.89 -1.85 -18.47
CA ALA A 151 -10.53 -2.24 -17.22
C ALA A 151 -10.22 -3.69 -16.81
N GLU A 152 -9.88 -4.59 -17.75
CA GLU A 152 -9.62 -6.00 -17.45
C GLU A 152 -8.26 -6.21 -16.81
N ASN A 153 -7.22 -5.56 -17.34
CA ASN A 153 -5.83 -5.73 -16.86
C ASN A 153 -5.38 -4.63 -15.88
N LEU A 154 -6.27 -3.72 -15.46
CA LEU A 154 -5.95 -2.59 -14.59
C LEU A 154 -5.29 -3.02 -13.27
N ASN A 155 -5.84 -4.05 -12.61
CA ASN A 155 -5.33 -4.47 -11.30
C ASN A 155 -3.91 -5.03 -11.41
N GLU A 156 -3.70 -5.96 -12.35
CA GLU A 156 -2.40 -6.56 -12.64
C GLU A 156 -1.38 -5.50 -13.05
N TYR A 157 -1.80 -4.54 -13.88
CA TYR A 157 -0.96 -3.42 -14.29
C TYR A 157 -0.51 -2.59 -13.09
N VAL A 158 -1.46 -2.15 -12.25
CA VAL A 158 -1.18 -1.28 -11.10
C VAL A 158 -0.27 -2.00 -10.09
N GLU A 159 -0.51 -3.29 -9.84
CA GLU A 159 0.34 -4.06 -8.92
C GLU A 159 1.76 -4.21 -9.47
N LEU A 160 1.92 -4.51 -10.76
CA LEU A 160 3.24 -4.64 -11.37
C LEU A 160 3.98 -3.30 -11.44
N ILE A 161 3.32 -2.23 -11.90
CA ILE A 161 3.96 -0.93 -12.12
C ILE A 161 4.37 -0.26 -10.80
N ASP A 162 3.58 -0.41 -9.72
CA ASP A 162 3.89 0.13 -8.40
C ASP A 162 5.20 -0.45 -7.85
N VAL A 163 5.41 -1.76 -7.99
CA VAL A 163 6.65 -2.42 -7.56
C VAL A 163 7.79 -2.06 -8.52
N LEU A 164 7.52 -2.02 -9.83
CA LEU A 164 8.53 -1.73 -10.85
C LEU A 164 9.10 -0.31 -10.72
N MET A 165 8.26 0.69 -10.46
CA MET A 165 8.72 2.07 -10.27
C MET A 165 9.60 2.25 -9.02
N GLN A 166 9.45 1.40 -8.00
CA GLN A 166 10.34 1.39 -6.83
C GLN A 166 11.69 0.76 -7.14
N ALA A 167 11.72 -0.21 -8.07
CA ALA A 167 12.95 -0.82 -8.56
C ALA A 167 13.69 0.13 -9.51
N ASP A 168 13.01 0.66 -10.53
CA ASP A 168 13.51 1.64 -11.51
C ASP A 168 12.49 2.78 -11.75
N PRO A 169 12.77 4.00 -11.24
CA PRO A 169 11.91 5.17 -11.46
C PRO A 169 11.77 5.63 -12.91
N ARG A 170 12.60 5.13 -13.84
CA ARG A 170 12.57 5.50 -15.27
C ARG A 170 11.67 4.58 -16.10
N THR A 171 10.89 3.73 -15.44
CA THR A 171 9.97 2.81 -16.08
C THR A 171 9.00 3.53 -17.02
N THR A 172 8.87 3.01 -18.24
CA THR A 172 7.93 3.54 -19.22
C THR A 172 6.49 3.20 -18.83
N LEU A 173 5.66 4.22 -18.64
CA LEU A 173 4.25 4.05 -18.26
C LEU A 173 3.36 3.77 -19.47
N SER A 174 2.25 3.07 -19.21
CA SER A 174 1.22 2.75 -20.20
C SER A 174 0.06 3.73 -20.08
N SER A 175 -0.70 3.92 -21.16
CA SER A 175 -1.91 4.75 -21.11
C SER A 175 -3.12 3.92 -20.69
N LEU A 176 -3.97 4.47 -19.83
CA LEU A 176 -5.28 3.90 -19.50
C LEU A 176 -6.29 4.26 -20.58
N LYS A 177 -6.97 3.25 -21.13
CA LYS A 177 -8.12 3.43 -22.00
C LYS A 177 -9.34 3.77 -21.16
N SER A 178 -10.16 4.71 -21.63
CA SER A 178 -11.44 5.04 -21.01
C SER A 178 -12.35 3.81 -20.96
N PHE A 179 -13.09 3.69 -19.86
CA PHE A 179 -14.11 2.69 -19.65
C PHE A 179 -15.26 3.31 -18.85
N ASP A 180 -16.46 2.76 -19.00
CA ASP A 180 -17.62 3.23 -18.25
C ASP A 180 -17.56 2.69 -16.81
N ALA A 181 -17.78 3.59 -15.85
CA ALA A 181 -17.81 3.30 -14.43
C ALA A 181 -19.10 3.86 -13.84
N GLN A 182 -20.22 3.24 -14.20
CA GLN A 182 -21.52 3.69 -13.70
C GLN A 182 -21.62 3.51 -12.19
N PRO A 183 -22.04 4.56 -11.46
CA PRO A 183 -22.27 4.45 -10.04
C PRO A 183 -23.39 3.44 -9.73
N GLY A 184 -23.08 2.40 -8.94
CA GLY A 184 -24.00 1.30 -8.64
C GLY A 184 -23.54 -0.07 -9.15
N ASN A 185 -22.52 -0.09 -10.01
CA ASN A 185 -21.74 -1.31 -10.29
C ASN A 185 -20.49 -1.30 -9.43
N ASP A 186 -20.45 -2.13 -8.38
CA ASP A 186 -19.35 -2.17 -7.42
C ASP A 186 -18.00 -2.52 -8.05
N SER A 187 -17.98 -3.39 -9.06
CA SER A 187 -16.76 -3.78 -9.78
C SER A 187 -16.22 -2.61 -10.61
N ALA A 188 -17.10 -1.91 -11.33
CA ALA A 188 -16.72 -0.76 -12.15
C ALA A 188 -16.29 0.44 -11.28
N LEU A 189 -17.01 0.69 -10.18
CA LEU A 189 -16.62 1.67 -9.16
C LEU A 189 -15.24 1.35 -8.59
N SER A 190 -15.02 0.11 -8.17
CA SER A 190 -13.73 -0.39 -7.67
C SER A 190 -12.59 -0.07 -8.64
N LYS A 191 -12.77 -0.38 -9.93
CA LYS A 191 -11.75 -0.12 -10.96
C LYS A 191 -11.49 1.36 -11.17
N ALA A 192 -12.54 2.18 -11.21
CA ALA A 192 -12.38 3.63 -11.32
C ALA A 192 -11.62 4.23 -10.12
N LEU A 193 -11.91 3.77 -8.89
CA LEU A 193 -11.19 4.22 -7.70
C LEU A 193 -9.71 3.79 -7.71
N ILE A 194 -9.41 2.59 -8.19
CA ILE A 194 -8.01 2.13 -8.41
C ILE A 194 -7.30 3.04 -9.40
N ALA A 195 -7.93 3.33 -10.55
CA ALA A 195 -7.37 4.20 -11.58
C ALA A 195 -7.12 5.62 -11.05
N LEU A 196 -8.08 6.19 -10.32
CA LEU A 196 -7.94 7.53 -9.72
C LEU A 196 -6.80 7.56 -8.68
N SER A 197 -6.79 6.60 -7.74
CA SER A 197 -5.78 6.50 -6.68
C SER A 197 -4.37 6.34 -7.23
N ASN A 198 -4.23 5.71 -8.39
CA ASN A 198 -2.95 5.40 -9.02
C ASN A 198 -2.74 6.22 -10.30
N SER A 199 -3.36 7.40 -10.42
CA SER A 199 -3.32 8.21 -11.65
C SER A 199 -1.90 8.51 -12.14
N MET A 200 -0.94 8.61 -11.21
CA MET A 200 0.49 8.83 -11.49
C MET A 200 1.19 7.66 -12.20
N TYR A 201 0.60 6.47 -12.19
CA TYR A 201 1.14 5.29 -12.87
C TYR A 201 0.71 5.18 -14.33
N PHE A 202 0.00 6.17 -14.85
CA PHE A 202 -0.39 6.21 -16.26
C PHE A 202 0.32 7.33 -17.01
N LYS A 203 0.71 7.04 -18.25
CA LYS A 203 1.27 8.04 -19.16
C LYS A 203 0.30 9.22 -19.39
N ASN A 204 -1.00 8.95 -19.42
CA ASN A 204 -2.06 9.93 -19.58
C ASN A 204 -2.70 10.34 -18.23
N SER A 205 -1.88 10.52 -17.18
CA SER A 205 -2.34 10.83 -15.82
C SER A 205 -3.34 11.99 -15.73
N ALA A 206 -3.14 13.07 -16.50
CA ALA A 206 -4.05 14.22 -16.53
C ALA A 206 -5.46 13.85 -17.06
N GLU A 207 -5.55 12.96 -18.06
CA GLU A 207 -6.83 12.45 -18.57
C GLU A 207 -7.48 11.51 -17.56
N VAL A 208 -6.70 10.63 -16.90
CA VAL A 208 -7.23 9.69 -15.89
C VAL A 208 -7.91 10.44 -14.74
N ARG A 209 -7.35 11.57 -14.30
CA ARG A 209 -7.92 12.42 -13.25
C ARG A 209 -9.28 13.04 -13.61
N SER A 210 -9.64 13.13 -14.89
CA SER A 210 -10.94 13.63 -15.35
C SER A 210 -11.83 12.54 -15.96
N MET A 211 -11.36 11.31 -16.07
CA MET A 211 -12.01 10.21 -16.80
C MET A 211 -13.31 9.72 -16.16
N PHE A 212 -13.46 9.85 -14.83
CA PHE A 212 -14.59 9.29 -14.07
C PHE A 212 -15.37 10.36 -13.28
N PRO A 213 -15.99 11.35 -13.93
CA PRO A 213 -16.66 12.46 -13.24
C PRO A 213 -17.80 11.99 -12.34
N ALA A 214 -18.60 11.00 -12.78
CA ALA A 214 -19.71 10.45 -12.00
C ALA A 214 -19.23 9.70 -10.74
N VAL A 215 -18.08 9.04 -10.79
CA VAL A 215 -17.47 8.37 -9.63
C VAL A 215 -16.93 9.42 -8.65
N GLN A 216 -16.24 10.45 -9.17
CA GLN A 216 -15.71 11.52 -8.33
C GLN A 216 -16.82 12.25 -7.57
N ALA A 217 -17.94 12.55 -8.21
CA ALA A 217 -19.10 13.17 -7.58
C ALA A 217 -19.71 12.33 -6.44
N LYS A 218 -19.49 11.02 -6.42
CA LYS A 218 -19.94 10.12 -5.34
C LYS A 218 -18.94 9.97 -4.19
N LEU A 219 -17.71 10.44 -4.32
CA LEU A 219 -16.68 10.28 -3.28
C LEU A 219 -17.11 10.84 -1.92
N PRO A 220 -17.71 12.03 -1.80
CA PRO A 220 -18.16 12.54 -0.50
C PRO A 220 -19.14 11.59 0.20
N GLU A 221 -20.09 11.03 -0.55
CA GLU A 221 -21.06 10.06 -0.03
C GLU A 221 -20.38 8.77 0.46
N ILE A 222 -19.45 8.22 -0.35
CA ILE A 222 -18.71 6.99 -0.01
C ILE A 222 -17.85 7.19 1.25
N ILE A 223 -17.22 8.36 1.40
CA ILE A 223 -16.36 8.70 2.53
C ILE A 223 -17.18 9.03 3.80
N ALA A 224 -18.40 9.57 3.62
CA ALA A 224 -19.33 9.86 4.70
C ALA A 224 -19.99 8.60 5.26
N ASN A 225 -20.37 7.64 4.40
CA ASN A 225 -21.09 6.41 4.77
C ASN A 225 -20.13 5.31 5.27
N GLN A 226 -19.75 5.42 6.55
CA GLN A 226 -18.77 4.59 7.27
C GLN A 226 -19.15 3.11 7.48
N GLY A 227 -20.41 2.74 7.22
CA GLY A 227 -21.00 1.49 7.73
C GLY A 227 -20.40 0.18 7.23
N THR A 228 -19.46 0.19 6.27
CA THR A 228 -18.99 -1.06 5.65
C THR A 228 -17.48 -1.30 5.69
N GLY A 229 -16.63 -0.33 6.06
CA GLY A 229 -15.16 -0.52 6.09
C GLY A 229 -14.60 -1.22 4.85
N GLY A 230 -15.32 -1.12 3.73
CA GLY A 230 -15.13 -2.02 2.60
C GLY A 230 -13.95 -1.60 1.75
N LEU A 231 -13.54 -2.47 0.83
CA LEU A 231 -12.43 -2.19 -0.07
C LEU A 231 -12.61 -0.88 -0.87
N ASN A 232 -13.84 -0.55 -1.25
CA ASN A 232 -14.16 0.71 -1.94
C ASN A 232 -14.06 1.94 -1.04
N TYR A 233 -14.27 1.81 0.28
CA TYR A 233 -14.03 2.91 1.21
C TYR A 233 -12.54 3.27 1.24
N PHE A 234 -11.65 2.29 1.42
CA PHE A 234 -10.21 2.55 1.42
C PHE A 234 -9.69 3.07 0.08
N ARG A 235 -10.20 2.54 -1.03
CA ARG A 235 -9.87 3.04 -2.36
C ARG A 235 -10.40 4.46 -2.60
N ALA A 236 -11.56 4.80 -2.03
CA ALA A 236 -12.08 6.16 -2.09
C ALA A 236 -11.18 7.13 -1.32
N LEU A 237 -10.71 6.76 -0.12
CA LEU A 237 -9.75 7.55 0.66
C LEU A 237 -8.45 7.81 -0.12
N THR A 238 -7.88 6.78 -0.75
CA THR A 238 -6.67 6.94 -1.57
C THR A 238 -6.92 7.77 -2.83
N ALA A 239 -8.13 7.70 -3.41
CA ALA A 239 -8.50 8.45 -4.60
C ALA A 239 -8.70 9.96 -4.35
N MET A 240 -8.97 10.38 -3.10
CA MET A 240 -9.27 11.78 -2.75
C MET A 240 -8.22 12.76 -3.27
N THR A 241 -6.95 12.39 -3.22
CA THR A 241 -5.81 13.24 -3.63
C THR A 241 -5.73 13.47 -5.14
N SER A 242 -6.41 12.64 -5.93
CA SER A 242 -6.41 12.69 -7.41
C SER A 242 -7.78 13.00 -8.01
N ALA A 243 -8.82 13.19 -7.18
CA ALA A 243 -10.20 13.38 -7.61
C ALA A 243 -10.63 14.85 -7.57
N SER A 244 -10.12 15.66 -8.50
CA SER A 244 -10.36 17.11 -8.53
C SER A 244 -11.82 17.53 -8.79
N LEU A 245 -12.65 16.64 -9.33
CA LEU A 245 -14.07 16.90 -9.61
C LEU A 245 -15.00 16.42 -8.49
N SER A 246 -14.45 15.97 -7.37
CA SER A 246 -15.22 15.39 -6.26
C SER A 246 -16.00 16.41 -5.44
N GLY A 247 -15.57 17.67 -5.47
CA GLY A 247 -16.09 18.70 -4.57
C GLY A 247 -15.65 18.54 -3.11
N LEU A 248 -14.69 17.65 -2.83
CA LEU A 248 -14.11 17.48 -1.49
C LEU A 248 -13.35 18.74 -1.07
N ASP A 249 -13.57 19.15 0.18
CA ASP A 249 -12.89 20.31 0.79
C ASP A 249 -11.98 19.88 1.96
N SER A 250 -11.31 20.87 2.58
CA SER A 250 -10.41 20.60 3.71
C SER A 250 -11.09 19.90 4.89
N ASN A 251 -12.38 20.16 5.14
CA ASN A 251 -13.12 19.53 6.22
C ASN A 251 -13.35 18.04 5.93
N ASP A 252 -13.55 17.68 4.66
CA ASP A 252 -13.64 16.27 4.26
C ASP A 252 -12.31 15.54 4.50
N PHE A 253 -11.17 16.18 4.21
CA PHE A 253 -9.84 15.63 4.48
C PHE A 253 -9.57 15.48 5.98
N ASP A 254 -9.95 16.48 6.79
CA ASP A 254 -9.80 16.42 8.25
C ASP A 254 -10.69 15.31 8.85
N SER A 255 -11.93 15.20 8.37
CA SER A 255 -12.85 14.12 8.76
C SER A 255 -12.33 12.75 8.37
N ALA A 256 -11.80 12.59 7.15
CA ALA A 256 -11.16 11.36 6.70
C ALA A 256 -9.94 11.01 7.56
N THR A 257 -9.11 12.00 7.91
CA THR A 257 -7.94 11.82 8.78
C THR A 257 -8.34 11.34 10.17
N GLN A 258 -9.33 12.00 10.80
CA GLN A 258 -9.84 11.60 12.10
C GLN A 258 -10.41 10.17 12.07
N LYS A 259 -11.08 9.79 10.99
CA LYS A 259 -11.59 8.43 10.80
C LYS A 259 -10.48 7.40 10.64
N LEU A 260 -9.43 7.71 9.88
CA LEU A 260 -8.26 6.85 9.74
C LEU A 260 -7.60 6.60 11.10
N GLN A 261 -7.48 7.64 11.94
CA GLN A 261 -6.99 7.48 13.31
C GLN A 261 -7.83 6.49 14.12
N ASN A 262 -9.15 6.45 13.93
CA ASN A 262 -10.01 5.48 14.60
C ASN A 262 -9.80 4.04 14.11
N LEU A 263 -9.24 3.82 12.91
CA LEU A 263 -8.90 2.47 12.41
C LEU A 263 -7.50 2.02 12.85
N LYS A 264 -6.68 2.95 13.37
CA LYS A 264 -5.38 2.64 13.95
C LYS A 264 -5.57 1.88 15.26
N GLY A 265 -4.68 0.93 15.49
CA GLY A 265 -4.63 0.22 16.77
C GLY A 265 -5.27 -1.16 16.68
N CYS A 266 -4.42 -2.16 16.55
CA CYS A 266 -4.76 -3.54 16.90
C CYS A 266 -4.25 -3.89 18.29
N LYS A 267 -4.90 -4.87 18.93
CA LYS A 267 -4.53 -5.39 20.26
C LYS A 267 -3.04 -5.71 20.40
N GLU A 268 -2.44 -6.34 19.37
CA GLU A 268 -1.02 -6.74 19.38
C GLU A 268 -0.11 -5.79 18.58
N PHE A 269 -0.69 -5.02 17.65
CA PHE A 269 0.00 -4.16 16.69
C PHE A 269 -0.65 -2.77 16.65
N SER A 270 -0.38 -1.98 17.68
CA SER A 270 -1.01 -0.67 17.90
C SER A 270 -0.80 0.35 16.76
N SER A 271 0.24 0.17 15.94
CA SER A 271 0.53 1.07 14.82
C SER A 271 -0.13 0.65 13.50
N LEU A 272 -0.63 -0.58 13.41
CA LEU A 272 -1.25 -1.10 12.20
C LEU A 272 -2.75 -0.74 12.14
N TYR A 273 -3.25 -0.70 10.90
CA TYR A 273 -4.65 -0.43 10.61
C TYR A 273 -5.50 -1.70 10.64
N ARG A 274 -6.65 -1.59 11.28
CA ARG A 274 -7.72 -2.60 11.26
C ARG A 274 -8.51 -2.53 9.96
N LEU A 275 -9.10 -3.67 9.56
CA LEU A 275 -9.98 -3.73 8.39
C LEU A 275 -11.34 -3.07 8.63
N GLN A 276 -11.78 -2.98 9.89
CA GLN A 276 -13.06 -2.38 10.30
C GLN A 276 -12.89 -1.58 11.60
N THR A 277 -13.92 -0.80 11.94
CA THR A 277 -13.96 0.04 13.16
C THR A 277 -14.10 -0.76 14.45
N ASP A 278 -14.53 -2.01 14.38
CA ASP A 278 -14.60 -2.93 15.52
C ASP A 278 -13.19 -3.24 16.09
N GLU A 279 -13.02 -3.15 17.41
CA GLU A 279 -11.76 -3.46 18.11
C GLU A 279 -11.32 -4.92 17.93
N ALA A 280 -12.27 -5.82 17.66
CA ALA A 280 -11.98 -7.21 17.34
C ALA A 280 -11.55 -7.45 15.87
N SER A 281 -11.58 -6.41 15.02
CA SER A 281 -11.24 -6.56 13.60
C SER A 281 -9.76 -6.92 13.38
N PRO A 282 -9.45 -7.83 12.43
CA PRO A 282 -8.07 -8.17 12.08
C PRO A 282 -7.28 -6.98 11.53
N CYS A 283 -5.96 -7.03 11.73
CA CYS A 283 -5.03 -6.04 11.19
C CYS A 283 -4.69 -6.36 9.75
N SER A 284 -4.55 -5.33 8.91
CA SER A 284 -4.07 -5.50 7.56
C SER A 284 -2.77 -4.74 7.34
N LEU A 285 -1.69 -5.49 7.12
CA LEU A 285 -0.40 -4.94 6.72
C LEU A 285 -0.49 -4.26 5.34
N SER A 286 -1.25 -4.87 4.42
CA SER A 286 -1.48 -4.34 3.07
C SER A 286 -2.24 -3.01 3.12
N LEU A 287 -3.28 -2.92 3.95
CA LEU A 287 -4.00 -1.67 4.18
C LEU A 287 -3.07 -0.60 4.78
N SER A 288 -2.31 -0.97 5.82
CA SER A 288 -1.38 -0.06 6.48
C SER A 288 -0.35 0.50 5.49
N ALA A 289 0.16 -0.34 4.59
CA ALA A 289 1.11 0.04 3.55
C ALA A 289 0.48 0.87 2.44
N ALA A 290 -0.79 0.60 2.07
CA ALA A 290 -1.53 1.40 1.09
C ALA A 290 -1.84 2.80 1.62
N LEU A 291 -2.16 2.90 2.92
CA LEU A 291 -2.51 4.16 3.56
C LEU A 291 -1.31 5.08 3.81
N ILE A 292 -0.06 4.62 3.65
CA ILE A 292 1.14 5.48 3.88
C ILE A 292 1.18 6.72 2.99
N ALA A 293 0.51 6.70 1.85
CA ALA A 293 0.43 7.82 0.91
C ALA A 293 -0.81 8.72 1.11
N VAL A 294 -1.72 8.37 2.04
CA VAL A 294 -2.93 9.16 2.30
C VAL A 294 -2.60 10.24 3.33
N PRO A 295 -2.96 11.52 3.06
CA PRO A 295 -2.78 12.59 4.04
C PRO A 295 -3.36 12.21 5.40
N GLY A 296 -2.58 12.40 6.46
CA GLY A 296 -3.00 12.13 7.85
C GLY A 296 -2.94 10.66 8.29
N ALA A 297 -2.59 9.72 7.40
CA ALA A 297 -2.47 8.30 7.77
C ALA A 297 -1.17 7.98 8.54
N TYR A 298 -0.12 8.80 8.40
CA TYR A 298 1.10 8.70 9.19
C TYR A 298 1.54 10.11 9.60
N ASP A 299 1.86 10.26 10.88
CA ASP A 299 2.65 11.40 11.35
C ASP A 299 4.12 10.97 11.31
N LEU A 300 4.82 11.35 10.25
CA LEU A 300 6.26 11.07 10.12
C LEU A 300 7.11 11.89 11.12
N GLY A 301 6.48 12.68 12.00
CA GLY A 301 7.15 13.75 12.70
C GLY A 301 7.59 14.82 11.71
N ALA A 302 7.87 16.02 12.20
CA ALA A 302 8.45 17.07 11.36
C ALA A 302 9.72 16.53 10.69
N ASN A 303 9.67 16.32 9.36
CA ASN A 303 10.83 15.99 8.53
C ASN A 303 11.96 16.98 8.87
N LYS A 304 13.02 16.47 9.49
CA LYS A 304 14.29 17.19 9.67
C LYS A 304 15.26 16.78 8.58
#